data_AF-A0A934ASU5-F1
#
_entry.id   AF-A0A934ASU5-F1
#
_cell.length_a   1.000
_cell.length_b   1.000
_cell.length_c   1.000
_cell.angle_alpha   90.00
_cell.angle_beta   90.00
_cell.angle_gamma   90.00
#
_symmetry.space_group_name_H-M   'P 1'
#
loop_
_entity.id
_entity.type
_entity.pdbx_description
1 polymer ?
#
loop_
_entity_poly.entity_id
_entity_poly.type
_entity_poly.pdbx_seq_one_letter_code
_entity_poly.pdbx_strand_id
1 'polypeptide(L)' 'MGCVFIRHGGNHDWYQNPKTKTAQPIPRHNEINENLSKHIIKKLKNDG' A
#
# COMPACT_ATOMS: atom_id res chain seq x y z
N MET A 1 -3.26 3.81 -11.24
CA MET A 1 -2.77 3.98 -9.86
C MET A 1 -3.86 4.70 -9.08
N GLY A 2 -4.27 4.20 -7.92
CA GLY A 2 -5.41 4.79 -7.21
C GLY A 2 -5.75 4.03 -5.93
N CYS A 3 -4.76 3.83 -5.06
CA CYS A 3 -4.97 3.16 -3.78
C CYS A 3 -5.68 4.13 -2.84
N VAL A 4 -6.76 3.68 -2.22
CA VAL A 4 -7.51 4.46 -1.23
C VAL A 4 -7.02 4.12 0.16
N PHE A 5 -6.81 5.14 0.98
CA PHE A 5 -6.57 4.98 2.39
C PHE A 5 -7.86 4.49 3.06
N ILE A 6 -7.76 3.47 3.91
CA ILE A 6 -8.91 2.88 4.61
C ILE A 6 -8.91 3.25 6.08
N ARG A 7 -7.79 3.03 6.77
CA ARG A 7 -7.69 3.28 8.22
C ARG A 7 -6.25 3.33 8.69
N HIS A 8 -6.03 4.06 9.79
CA HIS A 8 -4.79 4.00 10.54
C HIS A 8 -4.80 2.73 11.40
N GLY A 9 -3.79 1.88 11.25
CA GLY A 9 -3.43 0.87 12.24
C GLY A 9 -2.40 1.45 13.23
N GLY A 10 -1.98 0.63 14.21
CA GLY A 10 -1.02 1.05 15.23
C GLY A 10 0.27 1.63 14.63
N ASN A 11 1.09 0.82 13.98
CA ASN A 11 2.35 1.27 13.33
C ASN A 11 2.29 1.36 11.79
N HIS A 12 1.12 1.07 11.20
CA HIS A 12 0.95 0.98 9.75
C HIS A 12 -0.38 1.59 9.33
N ASP A 13 -0.41 2.23 8.16
CA ASP A 13 -1.62 2.69 7.47
C ASP A 13 -2.15 1.61 6.52
N TRP A 14 -3.45 1.40 6.49
CA TRP A 14 -4.07 0.46 5.57
C TRP A 14 -4.47 1.17 4.29
N TYR A 15 -3.95 0.70 3.15
CA TYR A 15 -4.40 1.11 1.83
C TYR A 15 -5.00 -0.05 1.08
N GLN A 16 -6.01 0.22 0.27
CA GLN A 16 -6.64 -0.75 -0.61
C GLN A 16 -6.64 -0.26 -2.04
N ASN A 17 -6.39 -1.16 -2.99
CA ASN A 17 -6.71 -0.90 -4.38
C ASN A 17 -8.22 -1.10 -4.60
N PRO A 18 -8.99 -0.05 -4.96
CA PRO A 18 -10.44 -0.15 -5.13
C PRO A 18 -10.84 -1.04 -6.32
N LYS A 19 -9.95 -1.24 -7.29
CA LYS A 19 -10.19 -2.08 -8.48
C LYS A 19 -10.05 -3.57 -8.16
N THR A 20 -8.98 -3.97 -7.48
CA THR A 20 -8.72 -5.39 -7.15
C THR A 20 -9.23 -5.80 -5.77
N LYS A 21 -9.64 -4.83 -4.95
CA LYS A 21 -9.95 -5.00 -3.52
C LYS A 21 -8.78 -5.49 -2.66
N THR A 22 -7.56 -5.53 -3.18
CA THR A 22 -6.36 -5.92 -2.44
C THR A 22 -6.01 -4.85 -1.41
N ALA A 23 -5.91 -5.23 -0.14
CA ALA A 23 -5.46 -4.35 0.94
C ALA A 23 -4.03 -4.70 1.39
N GLN A 24 -3.23 -3.68 1.68
CA GLN A 24 -1.87 -3.82 2.23
C GLN A 24 -1.62 -2.81 3.35
N PRO A 25 -0.96 -3.22 4.45
CA PRO A 25 -0.44 -2.30 5.44
C PRO A 25 0.83 -1.62 4.91
N ILE A 26 0.83 -0.29 4.87
CA ILE A 26 1.96 0.56 4.56
C ILE A 26 2.51 1.10 5.89
N PRO A 27 3.74 0.79 6.24
CA PRO A 27 4.31 1.29 7.49
C PRO A 27 4.49 2.80 7.53
N ARG A 28 4.32 3.36 8.73
CA ARG A 28 4.63 4.76 9.03
C ARG A 28 6.07 4.89 9.51
N HIS A 29 7.03 4.66 8.63
CA HIS A 29 8.43 5.04 8.90
C HIS A 29 8.85 6.16 7.94
N ASN A 30 9.67 7.10 8.44
CA ASN A 30 10.24 8.17 7.61
C ASN A 30 11.12 7.64 6.47
N GLU A 31 11.60 6.40 6.58
CA GLU A 31 12.39 5.75 5.55
C GLU A 31 11.78 4.38 5.22
N ILE A 32 11.10 4.29 4.09
CA ILE A 32 10.63 3.02 3.53
C ILE A 32 11.71 2.56 2.55
N ASN A 33 12.28 1.37 2.78
CA ASN A 33 13.28 0.79 1.89
C ASN A 33 12.74 0.72 0.45
N GLU A 34 13.54 1.12 -0.53
CA GLU A 34 13.14 1.16 -1.94
C GLU A 34 12.59 -0.19 -2.43
N ASN A 35 13.13 -1.31 -1.95
CA ASN A 35 12.62 -2.65 -2.28
C ASN A 35 11.20 -2.86 -1.74
N LEU A 36 10.91 -2.38 -0.54
CA LEU A 36 9.58 -2.44 0.06
C LEU A 36 8.61 -1.56 -0.73
N SER A 37 9.02 -0.34 -1.10
CA SER A 37 8.24 0.57 -1.96
C SER A 37 7.91 -0.07 -3.31
N LYS A 38 8.91 -0.64 -3.99
CA LYS A 38 8.73 -1.37 -5.26
C LYS A 38 7.77 -2.56 -5.12
N HIS A 39 7.88 -3.31 -4.02
CA HIS A 39 7.00 -4.44 -3.75
C HIS A 39 5.55 -4.01 -3.51
N ILE A 40 5.34 -2.96 -2.72
CA ILE A 40 4.02 -2.38 -2.44
C ILE A 40 3.40 -1.87 -3.74
N ILE A 41 4.15 -1.12 -4.55
CA ILE A 41 3.71 -0.65 -5.86
C ILE A 41 3.35 -1.83 -6.76
N LYS A 42 4.18 -2.88 -6.84
CA LYS A 42 3.90 -4.06 -7.66
C LYS A 42 2.62 -4.78 -7.21
N LYS A 43 2.40 -4.96 -5.91
CA LYS A 43 1.18 -5.58 -5.38
C LYS A 43 -0.07 -4.73 -5.58
N LEU A 44 0.07 -3.42 -5.55
CA LEU A 44 -1.03 -2.47 -5.71
C LEU A 44 -1.23 -2.05 -7.18
N LYS A 45 -0.29 -2.35 -8.07
CA LYS A 45 -0.41 -2.09 -9.51
C LYS A 45 -1.43 -3.05 -10.09
N ASN A 46 -2.51 -2.47 -10.60
CA ASN A 46 -3.47 -3.16 -11.45
C ASN A 46 -2.89 -3.13 -12.87
N ASP A 47 -1.99 -4.07 -13.19
CA ASP A 47 -1.70 -4.39 -14.60
C ASP A 47 -2.98 -5.05 -15.14
N GLY A 48 -3.76 -4.22 -15.85
CA GLY A 48 -4.71 -4.73 -16.83
C GLY A 48 -3.96 -5.14 -18.09
#